data_AF-A0A0C9YAT6-F1
#
_entry.id   AF-A0A0C9YAT6-F1
#
_cell.length_a   1.000
_cell.length_b   1.000
_cell.length_c   1.000
_cell.angle_alpha   90.00
_cell.angle_beta   90.00
_cell.angle_gamma   90.00
#
_symmetry.space_group_name_H-M   'P 1'
#
loop_
_entity.id
_entity.type
_entity.pdbx_description
1 polymer ?
#
loop_
_entity_poly.entity_id
_entity_poly.type
_entity_poly.pdbx_seq_one_letter_code
_entity_poly.pdbx_strand_id
1 'polypeptide(L)'
;MRWALVGHENAITFVHIDCEGLSTDLLVAAGGKAWAFLRERDGNPLSSINFFLKDGFRLDEVLGSSDYDFEIVALRPGDRLFMMPCQPHFVFGYAHSICLDPAASHLPNINDFAGLMDLLSACVLVILGNVLDFRTYRAPSQDEYMKANKNQQILIDHEINSIAISERFAICYARGVALHLIDWIRICTEIRGPGGAIITDLPSRFFIQIAQTLIKYKEGANTSKLDLQANCTLGMLTKQIENVVKVDPRFLSLWSERHLLPSGSLALANQEEYSVQWPESQRKKWASIKHDFMDDGITPLDRLCFEAQQDRQHLESSVVIPQLKTSSSTIQHPPKRIRP
;
A
#
# COMPACT_ATOMS: atom_id res chain seq x y z
N MET A 1 3.11 -7.43 9.29
CA MET A 1 2.58 -8.78 9.54
C MET A 1 3.19 -9.24 10.85
N ARG A 2 2.43 -9.55 11.91
CA ARG A 2 3.01 -10.17 13.11
C ARG A 2 3.05 -11.66 12.90
N TRP A 3 4.16 -12.29 13.24
CA TRP A 3 4.27 -13.73 13.18
C TRP A 3 5.07 -14.26 14.36
N ALA A 4 4.73 -15.48 14.73
CA ALA A 4 5.51 -16.29 15.63
C ALA A 4 5.64 -17.66 14.96
N LEU A 5 6.82 -18.26 15.04
CA LEU A 5 7.06 -19.60 14.55
C LEU A 5 7.19 -20.53 15.72
N VAL A 6 6.44 -21.63 15.68
CA VAL A 6 6.67 -22.81 16.51
C VAL A 6 7.11 -23.91 15.58
N GLY A 7 8.34 -24.39 15.77
CA GLY A 7 8.95 -25.42 14.93
C GLY A 7 9.27 -26.67 15.74
N HIS A 8 9.00 -27.84 15.18
CA HIS A 8 9.51 -29.08 15.72
C HIS A 8 10.98 -29.28 15.34
N GLU A 9 11.70 -30.06 16.16
CA GLU A 9 13.01 -30.58 15.78
C GLU A 9 12.90 -31.36 14.46
N ASN A 10 13.93 -31.22 13.62
CA ASN A 10 14.05 -31.75 12.28
C ASN A 10 13.03 -31.20 11.26
N ALA A 11 12.28 -30.15 11.60
CA ALA A 11 11.46 -29.45 10.62
C ALA A 11 12.34 -28.70 9.60
N ILE A 12 11.99 -28.81 8.33
CA ILE A 12 12.67 -28.13 7.23
C ILE A 12 11.70 -27.23 6.45
N THR A 13 12.15 -26.02 6.16
CA THR A 13 11.53 -25.15 5.15
C THR A 13 12.50 -25.10 3.98
N PHE A 14 12.05 -25.55 2.80
CA PHE A 14 12.86 -25.61 1.59
C PHE A 14 13.26 -24.22 1.06
N VAL A 15 14.17 -24.18 0.09
CA VAL A 15 14.69 -22.94 -0.51
C VAL A 15 13.54 -22.07 -1.02
N HIS A 16 13.44 -20.85 -0.50
CA HIS A 16 12.44 -19.86 -0.90
C HIS A 16 12.96 -18.44 -0.68
N ILE A 17 12.19 -17.47 -1.18
CA ILE A 17 12.30 -16.05 -0.84
C ILE A 17 11.01 -15.69 -0.10
N ASP A 18 11.13 -14.89 0.96
CA ASP A 18 9.95 -14.40 1.69
C ASP A 18 8.97 -13.69 0.75
N CYS A 19 7.68 -13.73 1.08
CA CYS A 19 6.64 -13.15 0.24
C CYS A 19 6.94 -11.69 -0.09
N GLU A 20 6.71 -11.30 -1.35
CA GLU A 20 6.98 -9.95 -1.85
C GLU A 20 8.45 -9.49 -1.73
N GLY A 21 9.38 -10.41 -1.47
CA GLY A 21 10.81 -10.10 -1.34
C GLY A 21 11.16 -9.33 -0.07
N LEU A 22 10.31 -9.39 0.97
CA LEU A 22 10.53 -8.67 2.23
C LEU A 22 11.80 -9.13 2.97
N SER A 23 12.35 -8.24 3.78
CA SER A 23 13.38 -8.60 4.78
C SER A 23 12.77 -9.34 5.98
N THR A 24 13.58 -10.14 6.67
CA THR A 24 13.16 -10.86 7.87
C THR A 24 13.91 -10.35 9.10
N ASP A 25 13.20 -10.16 10.20
CA ASP A 25 13.76 -9.94 11.53
C ASP A 25 13.24 -11.05 12.45
N LEU A 26 14.14 -11.83 13.02
CA LEU A 26 13.83 -13.05 13.77
C LEU A 26 14.62 -13.06 15.08
N LEU A 27 13.91 -13.13 16.21
CA LEU A 27 14.50 -13.48 17.50
C LEU A 27 14.19 -14.94 17.83
N VAL A 28 15.22 -15.73 18.15
CA VAL A 28 15.03 -17.08 18.70
C VAL A 28 14.77 -16.97 20.19
N ALA A 29 13.52 -17.15 20.61
CA ALA A 29 13.14 -17.08 22.03
C ALA A 29 13.49 -18.36 22.79
N ALA A 30 13.38 -19.52 22.13
CA ALA A 30 13.72 -20.82 22.69
C ALA A 30 14.11 -21.81 21.57
N GLY A 31 14.90 -22.83 21.90
CA GLY A 31 15.31 -23.87 20.95
C GLY A 31 16.50 -23.48 20.06
N GLY A 32 16.45 -23.90 18.78
CA GLY A 32 17.52 -23.59 17.83
C GLY A 32 17.13 -23.81 16.38
N LYS A 33 17.66 -22.96 15.50
CA LYS A 33 17.46 -23.02 14.04
C LYS A 33 18.76 -22.80 13.29
N ALA A 34 18.99 -23.55 12.23
CA ALA A 34 20.01 -23.27 11.24
C ALA A 34 19.35 -22.53 10.07
N TRP A 35 19.84 -21.33 9.78
CA TRP A 35 19.39 -20.49 8.68
C TRP A 35 20.43 -20.50 7.59
N ALA A 36 20.08 -21.01 6.41
CA ALA A 36 21.00 -21.19 5.31
C ALA A 36 20.71 -20.21 4.19
N PHE A 37 21.68 -19.37 3.85
CA PHE A 37 21.57 -18.37 2.79
C PHE A 37 22.22 -18.90 1.52
N LEU A 38 21.50 -18.79 0.41
CA LEU A 38 22.09 -19.09 -0.89
C LEU A 38 23.13 -18.02 -1.23
N ARG A 39 24.32 -18.46 -1.62
CA ARG A 39 25.43 -17.62 -2.06
C ARG A 39 25.71 -17.88 -3.54
N GLU A 40 25.77 -16.82 -4.33
CA GLU A 40 26.24 -16.89 -5.71
C GLU A 40 27.74 -17.25 -5.77
N ARG A 41 28.13 -17.96 -6.84
CA ARG A 41 29.53 -18.04 -7.29
C ARG A 41 29.69 -17.23 -8.57
N ASP A 42 30.95 -16.98 -8.94
CA ASP A 42 31.30 -16.18 -10.11
C ASP A 42 30.58 -16.70 -11.38
N GLY A 43 29.90 -15.80 -12.10
CA GLY A 43 29.23 -16.10 -13.37
C GLY A 43 27.72 -16.35 -13.30
N ASN A 44 27.11 -16.33 -12.11
CA ASN A 44 25.65 -16.39 -11.98
C ASN A 44 25.15 -15.56 -10.78
N PRO A 45 24.94 -14.24 -10.93
CA PRO A 45 24.49 -13.43 -9.82
C PRO A 45 23.03 -13.73 -9.45
N LEU A 46 22.69 -13.64 -8.16
CA LEU A 46 21.35 -13.78 -7.61
C LEU A 46 20.34 -12.80 -8.22
N SER A 47 20.80 -11.67 -8.74
CA SER A 47 19.99 -10.69 -9.47
C SER A 47 19.56 -11.15 -10.86
N SER A 48 20.13 -12.25 -11.37
CA SER A 48 19.78 -12.82 -12.66
C SER A 48 18.41 -13.49 -12.62
N ILE A 49 17.50 -13.08 -13.50
CA ILE A 49 16.20 -13.73 -13.68
C ILE A 49 16.32 -15.21 -14.11
N ASN A 50 17.48 -15.59 -14.63
CA ASN A 50 17.76 -16.96 -15.08
C ASN A 50 18.45 -17.80 -14.01
N PHE A 51 18.73 -17.24 -12.82
CA PHE A 51 19.52 -17.92 -11.79
C PHE A 51 18.96 -19.31 -11.47
N PHE A 52 17.66 -19.39 -11.22
CA PHE A 52 16.94 -20.63 -10.90
C PHE A 52 16.54 -21.46 -12.12
N LEU A 53 16.74 -20.93 -13.33
CA LEU A 53 16.33 -21.56 -14.59
C LEU A 53 17.48 -22.27 -15.31
N LYS A 54 18.73 -22.08 -14.85
CA LYS A 54 19.89 -22.80 -15.41
C LYS A 54 19.81 -24.29 -15.05
N ASP A 55 20.22 -25.14 -15.99
CA ASP A 55 20.26 -26.62 -15.82
C ASP A 55 21.10 -27.08 -14.61
N GLY A 56 22.02 -26.24 -14.13
CA GLY A 56 22.86 -26.50 -12.96
C GLY A 56 22.19 -26.21 -11.61
N PHE A 57 21.02 -25.56 -11.57
CA PHE A 57 20.29 -25.33 -10.33
C PHE A 57 19.52 -26.58 -9.91
N ARG A 58 19.68 -26.98 -8.65
CA ARG A 58 19.04 -28.15 -8.04
C ARG A 58 18.45 -27.75 -6.69
N LEU A 59 17.25 -28.23 -6.38
CA LEU A 59 16.54 -27.87 -5.14
C LEU A 59 16.97 -28.76 -3.96
N ASP A 60 17.42 -29.97 -4.26
CA ASP A 60 17.63 -31.07 -3.33
C ASP A 60 19.11 -31.47 -3.16
N GLU A 61 19.99 -30.95 -4.03
CA GLU A 61 21.41 -31.25 -4.01
C GLU A 61 22.22 -30.00 -4.38
N VAL A 62 23.42 -29.85 -3.81
CA VAL A 62 24.42 -28.88 -4.30
C VAL A 62 25.55 -29.68 -4.92
N LEU A 63 25.67 -29.59 -6.24
CA LEU A 63 26.71 -30.29 -6.98
C LEU A 63 28.03 -29.54 -6.86
N GLY A 64 29.15 -30.24 -6.96
CA GLY A 64 30.47 -29.59 -7.04
C GLY A 64 30.57 -28.59 -8.21
N SER A 65 29.79 -28.81 -9.26
CA SER A 65 29.66 -27.96 -10.45
C SER A 65 28.57 -26.89 -10.35
N SER A 66 27.90 -26.73 -9.21
CA SER A 66 26.87 -25.71 -9.03
C SER A 66 27.50 -24.31 -9.02
N ASP A 67 26.84 -23.37 -9.71
CA ASP A 67 27.18 -21.94 -9.73
C ASP A 67 26.79 -21.22 -8.41
N TYR A 68 26.57 -21.97 -7.33
CA TYR A 68 26.11 -21.48 -6.03
C TYR A 68 26.55 -22.38 -4.89
N ASP A 69 26.43 -21.86 -3.67
CA ASP A 69 26.66 -22.56 -2.42
C ASP A 69 25.66 -22.11 -1.35
N PHE A 70 25.73 -22.68 -0.15
CA PHE A 70 25.01 -22.20 1.02
C PHE A 70 25.95 -21.81 2.16
N GLU A 71 25.68 -20.66 2.75
CA GLU A 71 26.25 -20.28 4.05
C GLU A 71 25.22 -20.50 5.14
N ILE A 72 25.56 -21.32 6.15
CA ILE A 72 24.63 -21.72 7.21
C ILE A 72 25.02 -21.06 8.52
N VAL A 73 24.07 -20.37 9.14
CA VAL A 73 24.20 -19.75 10.46
C VAL A 73 23.33 -20.50 11.47
N ALA A 74 23.93 -21.03 12.53
CA ALA A 74 23.21 -21.69 13.62
C ALA A 74 22.82 -20.66 14.69
N LEU A 75 21.51 -20.44 14.85
CA LEU A 75 20.90 -19.51 15.79
C LEU A 75 20.44 -20.23 17.05
N ARG A 76 20.76 -19.66 18.21
CA ARG A 76 20.49 -20.15 19.57
C ARG A 76 19.52 -19.21 20.30
N PRO A 77 18.97 -19.59 21.46
CA PRO A 77 18.09 -18.70 22.21
C PRO A 77 18.80 -17.39 22.56
N GLY A 78 18.15 -16.26 22.27
CA GLY A 78 18.70 -14.92 22.41
C GLY A 78 19.34 -14.35 21.15
N ASP A 79 19.70 -15.20 20.17
CA ASP A 79 20.22 -14.72 18.88
C ASP A 79 19.10 -14.05 18.08
N ARG A 80 19.47 -12.95 17.41
CA ARG A 80 18.61 -12.21 16.50
C ARG A 80 19.24 -12.20 15.10
N LEU A 81 18.45 -12.59 14.12
CA LEU A 81 18.84 -12.58 12.71
C LEU A 81 18.10 -11.46 11.98
N PHE A 82 18.85 -10.64 11.25
CA PHE A 82 18.31 -9.72 10.25
C PHE A 82 18.70 -10.22 8.87
N MET A 83 17.73 -10.72 8.11
CA MET A 83 17.91 -11.17 6.74
C MET A 83 17.54 -10.05 5.76
N MET A 84 18.40 -9.85 4.76
CA MET A 84 18.17 -8.86 3.71
C MET A 84 16.93 -9.19 2.86
N PRO A 85 16.27 -8.17 2.27
CA PRO A 85 15.23 -8.38 1.25
C PRO A 85 15.71 -9.28 0.11
N CYS A 86 14.79 -10.01 -0.51
CA CYS A 86 15.02 -10.87 -1.68
C CYS A 86 16.11 -11.95 -1.50
N GLN A 87 16.48 -12.32 -0.27
CA GLN A 87 17.52 -13.31 0.00
C GLN A 87 16.96 -14.74 -0.07
N PRO A 88 17.39 -15.58 -1.04
CA PRO A 88 16.97 -16.97 -1.07
C PRO A 88 17.61 -17.73 0.08
N HIS A 89 16.81 -18.52 0.79
CA HIS A 89 17.24 -19.22 1.99
C HIS A 89 16.43 -20.49 2.24
N PHE A 90 16.99 -21.41 3.03
CA PHE A 90 16.25 -22.52 3.64
C PHE A 90 16.49 -22.53 5.15
N VAL A 91 15.60 -23.19 5.89
CA VAL A 91 15.68 -23.22 7.35
C VAL A 91 15.55 -24.65 7.84
N PHE A 92 16.46 -25.05 8.73
CA PHE A 92 16.43 -26.36 9.39
C PHE A 92 16.34 -26.18 10.91
N GLY A 93 15.31 -26.75 11.54
CA GLY A 93 15.14 -26.74 12.99
C GLY A 93 15.95 -27.86 13.63
N TYR A 94 17.16 -27.62 14.10
CA TYR A 94 17.96 -28.64 14.80
C TYR A 94 17.49 -28.89 16.25
N ALA A 95 16.48 -28.15 16.73
CA ALA A 95 15.79 -28.37 18.01
C ALA A 95 14.35 -27.81 17.93
N HIS A 96 13.45 -28.25 18.83
CA HIS A 96 12.15 -27.60 19.00
C HIS A 96 12.34 -26.12 19.31
N SER A 97 11.72 -25.23 18.54
CA SER A 97 12.02 -23.80 18.57
C SER A 97 10.78 -22.91 18.64
N ILE A 98 10.91 -21.80 19.37
CA ILE A 98 9.99 -20.66 19.32
C ILE A 98 10.76 -19.45 18.80
N CYS A 99 10.25 -18.82 17.74
CA CYS A 99 10.81 -17.58 17.20
C CYS A 99 9.75 -16.49 17.12
N LEU A 100 10.17 -15.25 17.38
CA LEU A 100 9.32 -14.07 17.45
C LEU A 100 9.80 -13.01 16.47
N ASP A 101 8.87 -12.28 15.88
CA ASP A 101 9.12 -11.05 15.13
C ASP A 101 9.44 -9.89 16.09
N PRO A 102 10.71 -9.41 16.17
CA PRO A 102 11.09 -8.33 17.06
C PRO A 102 10.57 -6.97 16.57
N ALA A 103 10.13 -6.84 15.32
CA ALA A 103 9.56 -5.61 14.79
C ALA A 103 8.27 -5.20 15.51
N ALA A 104 7.71 -6.08 16.35
CA ALA A 104 6.68 -5.73 17.32
C ALA A 104 7.03 -4.49 18.18
N SER A 105 8.31 -4.25 18.50
CA SER A 105 8.75 -3.06 19.25
C SER A 105 8.68 -1.77 18.45
N HIS A 106 8.60 -1.84 17.12
CA HIS A 106 8.47 -0.68 16.23
C HIS A 106 7.01 -0.32 15.94
N LEU A 107 6.04 -1.10 16.45
CA LEU A 107 4.63 -0.78 16.29
C LEU A 107 4.21 0.29 17.30
N PRO A 108 3.30 1.20 16.91
CA PRO A 108 2.75 2.17 17.84
C PRO A 108 2.06 1.51 19.03
N ASN A 109 2.35 1.98 20.24
CA ASN A 109 1.65 1.53 21.44
C ASN A 109 0.28 2.22 21.54
N ILE A 110 -0.75 1.58 21.00
CA ILE A 110 -2.12 2.11 20.97
C ILE A 110 -2.80 2.26 22.35
N ASN A 111 -2.12 1.85 23.44
CA ASN A 111 -2.62 2.07 24.80
C ASN A 111 -2.24 3.45 25.34
N ASP A 112 -1.29 4.14 24.71
CA ASP A 112 -1.01 5.54 24.96
C ASP A 112 -1.49 6.41 23.79
N PHE A 113 -1.59 7.71 24.05
CA PHE A 113 -2.13 8.64 23.08
C PHE A 113 -1.21 8.84 21.87
N ALA A 114 0.11 8.87 22.09
CA ALA A 114 1.09 9.04 21.02
C ALA A 114 1.03 7.90 20.00
N GLY A 115 1.05 6.65 20.47
CA GLY A 115 0.96 5.48 19.61
C GLY A 115 -0.40 5.36 18.91
N LEU A 116 -1.49 5.80 19.53
CA LEU A 116 -2.77 5.91 18.83
C LEU A 116 -2.71 6.94 17.69
N MET A 117 -2.10 8.10 17.92
CA MET A 117 -1.95 9.15 16.92
C MET A 117 -1.03 8.74 15.77
N ASP A 118 0.02 7.96 16.03
CA ASP A 118 0.88 7.38 14.99
C ASP A 118 0.08 6.44 14.08
N LEU A 119 -0.75 5.56 14.68
CA LEU A 119 -1.64 4.68 13.92
C LEU A 119 -2.65 5.49 13.09
N LEU A 120 -3.29 6.49 13.69
CA LEU A 120 -4.23 7.37 12.98
C LEU A 120 -3.55 8.10 11.83
N SER A 121 -2.33 8.59 12.02
CA SER A 121 -1.54 9.26 10.97
C SER A 121 -1.23 8.32 9.81
N ALA A 122 -0.85 7.08 10.10
CA ALA A 122 -0.66 6.05 9.08
C ALA A 122 -1.97 5.75 8.31
N CYS A 123 -3.11 5.64 9.01
CA CYS A 123 -4.41 5.48 8.35
C CYS A 123 -4.75 6.66 7.45
N VAL A 124 -4.57 7.91 7.92
CA VAL A 124 -4.85 9.11 7.12
C VAL A 124 -3.96 9.16 5.88
N LEU A 125 -2.67 8.83 6.01
CA LEU A 125 -1.75 8.72 4.87
C LEU A 125 -2.25 7.74 3.81
N VAL A 126 -2.68 6.54 4.24
CA VAL A 126 -3.21 5.50 3.35
C VAL A 126 -4.52 5.93 2.69
N ILE A 127 -5.45 6.52 3.47
CA ILE A 127 -6.73 7.01 2.95
C ILE A 127 -6.51 8.07 1.85
N LEU A 128 -5.56 8.97 2.09
CA LEU A 128 -5.14 10.02 1.16
C LEU A 128 -4.12 9.52 0.10
N GLY A 129 -3.83 8.22 0.01
CA GLY A 129 -2.78 7.69 -0.88
C GLY A 129 -2.91 8.19 -2.33
N ASN A 130 -4.10 8.09 -2.92
CA ASN A 130 -4.38 8.66 -4.25
C ASN A 130 -4.25 10.19 -4.29
N VAL A 131 -4.66 10.90 -3.24
CA VAL A 131 -4.58 12.38 -3.17
C VAL A 131 -3.13 12.84 -3.14
N LEU A 132 -2.25 12.10 -2.47
CA LEU A 132 -0.85 12.47 -2.27
C LEU A 132 0.06 11.98 -3.42
N ASP A 133 -0.41 11.05 -4.24
CA ASP A 133 0.34 10.55 -5.39
C ASP A 133 0.28 11.56 -6.56
N PHE A 134 1.45 12.06 -6.97
CA PHE A 134 1.57 13.01 -8.08
C PHE A 134 1.04 12.45 -9.41
N ARG A 135 1.03 11.12 -9.58
CA ARG A 135 0.54 10.43 -10.78
C ARG A 135 -0.97 10.57 -10.95
N THR A 136 -1.70 10.84 -9.86
CA THR A 136 -3.14 11.16 -9.90
C THR A 136 -3.44 12.37 -10.76
N TYR A 137 -2.50 13.32 -10.83
CA TYR A 137 -2.69 14.60 -11.49
C TYR A 137 -2.12 14.64 -12.91
N ARG A 138 -1.76 13.48 -13.48
CA ARG A 138 -1.10 13.36 -14.79
C ARG A 138 -1.79 12.31 -15.64
N ALA A 139 -2.02 12.62 -16.91
CA ALA A 139 -2.46 11.63 -17.89
C ALA A 139 -1.34 10.60 -18.13
N PRO A 140 -1.68 9.36 -18.53
CA PRO A 140 -0.71 8.43 -19.09
C PRO A 140 0.13 9.12 -20.17
N SER A 141 1.44 8.84 -20.18
CA SER A 141 2.44 9.42 -21.09
C SER A 141 2.63 10.94 -21.06
N GLN A 142 2.06 11.66 -20.09
CA GLN A 142 2.34 13.08 -19.88
C GLN A 142 3.69 13.26 -19.18
N ASP A 143 4.58 14.07 -19.75
CA ASP A 143 5.84 14.49 -19.10
C ASP A 143 5.60 15.32 -17.83
N GLU A 144 6.50 15.23 -16.86
CA GLU A 144 6.30 15.76 -15.50
C GLU A 144 6.11 17.26 -15.44
N TYR A 145 6.82 18.01 -16.28
CA TYR A 145 6.79 19.47 -16.28
C TYR A 145 6.01 20.03 -17.47
N MET A 146 5.26 19.18 -18.19
CA MET A 146 4.47 19.58 -19.35
C MET A 146 2.99 19.54 -19.03
N LYS A 147 2.27 20.56 -19.52
CA LYS A 147 0.80 20.58 -19.45
C LYS A 147 0.22 19.49 -20.36
N ALA A 148 -0.89 18.91 -19.90
CA ALA A 148 -1.66 17.97 -20.70
C ALA A 148 -2.10 18.58 -22.03
N ASN A 149 -1.91 17.84 -23.13
CA ASN A 149 -2.55 18.16 -24.39
C ASN A 149 -4.06 17.81 -24.34
N LYS A 150 -4.81 18.12 -25.41
CA LYS A 150 -6.27 17.89 -25.45
C LYS A 150 -6.67 16.43 -25.17
N ASN A 151 -5.95 15.46 -25.73
CA ASN A 151 -6.26 14.05 -25.54
C ASN A 151 -5.92 13.60 -24.12
N GLN A 152 -4.80 14.06 -23.58
CA GLN A 152 -4.39 13.82 -22.20
C GLN A 152 -5.39 14.42 -21.20
N GLN A 153 -5.92 15.62 -21.49
CA GLN A 153 -6.94 16.25 -20.65
C GLN A 153 -8.23 15.42 -20.61
N ILE A 154 -8.67 14.87 -21.75
CA ILE A 154 -9.84 13.97 -21.80
C ILE A 154 -9.64 12.75 -20.90
N LEU A 155 -8.43 12.17 -20.88
CA LEU A 155 -8.12 11.03 -20.00
C LEU A 155 -8.22 11.44 -18.52
N ILE A 156 -7.62 12.56 -18.14
CA ILE A 156 -7.69 13.11 -16.78
C ILE A 156 -9.13 13.37 -16.35
N ASP A 157 -9.96 13.92 -17.25
CA ASP A 157 -11.35 14.25 -16.98
C ASP A 157 -12.21 13.00 -16.69
N HIS A 158 -11.81 11.83 -17.23
CA HIS A 158 -12.41 10.52 -16.96
C HIS A 158 -11.65 9.73 -15.87
N GLU A 159 -10.81 10.40 -15.08
CA GLU A 159 -10.00 9.81 -14.01
C GLU A 159 -9.02 8.73 -14.49
N ILE A 160 -8.71 8.67 -15.79
CA ILE A 160 -7.66 7.84 -16.36
C ILE A 160 -6.35 8.62 -16.24
N ASN A 161 -5.63 8.37 -15.15
CA ASN A 161 -4.37 9.01 -14.81
C ASN A 161 -3.19 8.03 -14.91
N SER A 162 -2.02 8.44 -14.43
CA SER A 162 -0.77 7.67 -14.56
C SER A 162 -0.61 6.55 -13.53
N ILE A 163 -1.57 6.36 -12.62
CA ILE A 163 -1.58 5.23 -11.69
C ILE A 163 -2.08 4.00 -12.45
N ALA A 164 -1.31 2.91 -12.37
CA ALA A 164 -1.69 1.64 -12.99
C ALA A 164 -2.98 1.09 -12.34
N ILE A 165 -3.81 0.40 -13.13
CA ILE A 165 -5.08 -0.13 -12.63
C ILE A 165 -4.90 -1.11 -11.46
N SER A 166 -3.85 -1.94 -11.50
CA SER A 166 -3.48 -2.87 -10.42
C SER A 166 -3.11 -2.14 -9.13
N GLU A 167 -2.35 -1.05 -9.23
CA GLU A 167 -2.02 -0.20 -8.08
C GLU A 167 -3.28 0.48 -7.55
N ARG A 168 -4.21 0.90 -8.42
CA ARG A 168 -5.48 1.50 -8.00
C ARG A 168 -6.34 0.52 -7.20
N PHE A 169 -6.38 -0.75 -7.58
CA PHE A 169 -7.00 -1.81 -6.79
C PHE A 169 -6.34 -1.95 -5.41
N ALA A 170 -5.00 -1.98 -5.36
CA ALA A 170 -4.27 -2.05 -4.10
C ALA A 170 -4.55 -0.84 -3.20
N ILE A 171 -4.63 0.36 -3.77
CA ILE A 171 -4.94 1.58 -3.02
C ILE A 171 -6.38 1.56 -2.49
N CYS A 172 -7.36 1.09 -3.28
CA CYS A 172 -8.74 0.93 -2.80
C CYS A 172 -8.80 -0.04 -1.63
N TYR A 173 -8.19 -1.23 -1.76
CA TYR A 173 -8.14 -2.21 -0.67
C TYR A 173 -7.48 -1.64 0.59
N ALA A 174 -6.30 -1.03 0.44
CA ALA A 174 -5.57 -0.43 1.56
C ALA A 174 -6.38 0.69 2.22
N ARG A 175 -7.08 1.52 1.43
CA ARG A 175 -7.99 2.55 1.94
C ARG A 175 -9.11 1.95 2.77
N GLY A 176 -9.77 0.89 2.31
CA GLY A 176 -10.83 0.24 3.08
C GLY A 176 -10.32 -0.38 4.38
N VAL A 177 -9.12 -0.97 4.38
CA VAL A 177 -8.45 -1.42 5.62
C VAL A 177 -8.22 -0.24 6.59
N ALA A 178 -7.72 0.89 6.08
CA ALA A 178 -7.48 2.08 6.91
C ALA A 178 -8.78 2.68 7.46
N LEU A 179 -9.86 2.74 6.66
CA LEU A 179 -11.19 3.17 7.09
C LEU A 179 -11.76 2.24 8.17
N HIS A 180 -11.59 0.93 7.99
CA HIS A 180 -11.97 -0.06 8.99
C HIS A 180 -11.24 0.17 10.33
N LEU A 181 -9.94 0.49 10.30
CA LEU A 181 -9.19 0.84 11.51
C LEU A 181 -9.65 2.15 12.14
N ILE A 182 -9.99 3.17 11.34
CA ILE A 182 -10.59 4.42 11.84
C ILE A 182 -11.90 4.14 12.56
N ASP A 183 -12.79 3.34 11.96
CA ASP A 183 -14.06 2.95 12.55
C ASP A 183 -13.89 2.12 13.82
N TRP A 184 -12.93 1.19 13.80
CA TRP A 184 -12.58 0.41 14.97
C TRP A 184 -12.19 1.30 16.14
N ILE A 185 -11.30 2.27 15.92
CA ILE A 185 -10.90 3.24 16.95
C ILE A 185 -12.10 4.06 17.40
N ARG A 186 -12.89 4.60 16.46
CA ARG A 186 -14.09 5.40 16.74
C ARG A 186 -15.08 4.68 17.66
N ILE A 187 -15.25 3.36 17.51
CA ILE A 187 -16.20 2.56 18.29
C ILE A 187 -15.59 2.03 19.57
N CYS A 188 -14.34 1.56 19.53
CA CYS A 188 -13.73 0.79 20.61
C CYS A 188 -12.90 1.62 21.58
N THR A 189 -12.75 2.93 21.34
CA THR A 189 -11.97 3.82 22.21
C THR A 189 -12.83 4.88 22.87
N GLU A 190 -12.43 5.26 24.08
CA GLU A 190 -12.80 6.52 24.69
C GLU A 190 -11.53 7.36 24.82
N ILE A 191 -11.51 8.51 24.14
CA ILE A 191 -10.36 9.40 24.11
C ILE A 191 -10.71 10.66 24.88
N ARG A 192 -9.89 11.02 25.86
CA ARG A 192 -10.07 12.21 26.69
C ARG A 192 -8.93 13.18 26.45
N GLY A 193 -9.24 14.46 26.32
CA GLY A 193 -8.26 15.53 26.19
C GLY A 193 -7.91 16.20 27.51
N PRO A 194 -7.15 17.30 27.46
CA PRO A 194 -6.85 18.18 28.59
C PRO A 194 -8.11 18.53 29.38
N GLY A 195 -8.06 18.40 30.70
CA GLY A 195 -9.22 18.58 31.58
C GLY A 195 -10.21 17.41 31.63
N GLY A 196 -9.90 16.27 30.99
CA GLY A 196 -10.65 15.02 31.11
C GLY A 196 -11.92 14.93 30.27
N ALA A 197 -12.21 15.92 29.44
CA ALA A 197 -13.36 15.92 28.54
C ALA A 197 -13.20 14.87 27.43
N ILE A 198 -14.28 14.12 27.15
CA ILE A 198 -14.30 13.13 26.07
C ILE A 198 -14.29 13.86 24.73
N ILE A 199 -13.39 13.46 23.83
CA ILE A 199 -13.30 13.99 22.47
C ILE A 199 -14.15 13.12 21.55
N THR A 200 -15.28 13.67 21.11
CA THR A 200 -16.19 12.96 20.19
C THR A 200 -15.55 12.82 18.81
N ASP A 201 -15.36 11.57 18.37
CA ASP A 201 -14.90 11.20 17.03
C ASP A 201 -13.59 11.90 16.63
N LEU A 202 -12.57 11.82 17.51
CA LEU A 202 -11.23 12.31 17.23
C LEU A 202 -10.68 11.80 15.87
N PRO A 203 -10.82 10.50 15.50
CA PRO A 203 -10.29 10.00 14.22
C PRO A 203 -10.79 10.80 13.02
N SER A 204 -12.10 11.06 12.93
CA SER A 204 -12.66 11.85 11.82
C SER A 204 -12.24 13.32 11.88
N ARG A 205 -12.25 13.93 13.08
CA ARG A 205 -11.79 15.32 13.24
C ARG A 205 -10.34 15.48 12.76
N PHE A 206 -9.47 14.54 13.13
CA PHE A 206 -8.08 14.54 12.74
C PHE A 206 -7.90 14.39 11.22
N PHE A 207 -8.61 13.46 10.59
CA PHE A 207 -8.61 13.32 9.13
C PHE A 207 -9.03 14.63 8.43
N ILE A 208 -10.14 15.25 8.86
CA ILE A 208 -10.66 16.47 8.23
C ILE A 208 -9.70 17.66 8.43
N GLN A 209 -9.06 17.77 9.60
CA GLN A 209 -8.02 18.77 9.84
C GLN A 209 -6.86 18.61 8.85
N ILE A 210 -6.32 17.41 8.69
CA ILE A 210 -5.23 17.13 7.73
C ILE A 210 -5.67 17.47 6.31
N ALA A 211 -6.84 16.99 5.89
CA ALA A 211 -7.38 17.24 4.55
C ALA A 211 -7.53 18.75 4.26
N GLN A 212 -8.03 19.52 5.23
CA GLN A 212 -8.14 20.98 5.10
C GLN A 212 -6.77 21.67 5.10
N THR A 213 -5.84 21.21 5.92
CA THR A 213 -4.47 21.73 5.95
C THR A 213 -3.75 21.52 4.62
N LEU A 214 -3.97 20.39 3.93
CA LEU A 214 -3.43 20.16 2.59
C LEU A 214 -3.92 21.20 1.57
N ILE A 215 -5.21 21.55 1.60
CA ILE A 215 -5.77 22.61 0.73
C ILE A 215 -5.09 23.94 1.02
N LYS A 216 -4.98 24.33 2.31
CA LYS A 216 -4.34 25.58 2.70
C LYS A 216 -2.86 25.63 2.34
N TYR A 217 -2.16 24.50 2.48
CA TYR A 217 -0.77 24.39 2.06
C TYR A 217 -0.63 24.66 0.55
N LYS A 218 -1.53 24.11 -0.27
CA LYS A 218 -1.56 24.35 -1.71
C LYS A 218 -1.91 25.80 -2.06
N GLU A 219 -2.88 26.40 -1.37
CA GLU A 219 -3.21 27.83 -1.51
C GLU A 219 -2.01 28.72 -1.20
N GLY A 220 -1.28 28.42 -0.12
CA GLY A 220 -0.04 29.10 0.24
C GLY A 220 1.04 28.97 -0.84
N ALA A 221 1.30 27.75 -1.31
CA ALA A 221 2.29 27.49 -2.36
C ALA A 221 1.97 28.26 -3.67
N ASN A 222 0.70 28.31 -4.06
CA ASN A 222 0.24 29.07 -5.22
C ASN A 222 0.44 30.58 -5.03
N THR A 223 0.11 31.10 -3.84
CA THR A 223 0.28 32.52 -3.49
C THR A 223 1.76 32.91 -3.53
N SER A 224 2.64 32.02 -3.07
CA SER A 224 4.10 32.18 -3.11
C SER A 224 4.73 31.85 -4.47
N LYS A 225 3.93 31.49 -5.49
CA LYS A 225 4.40 31.11 -6.84
C LYS A 225 5.43 29.97 -6.86
N LEU A 226 5.38 29.07 -5.87
CA LEU A 226 6.28 27.91 -5.78
C LEU A 226 5.86 26.77 -6.72
N ASP A 227 4.66 26.86 -7.31
CA ASP A 227 3.96 25.75 -7.94
C ASP A 227 3.76 25.92 -9.46
N LEU A 228 4.47 26.87 -10.09
CA LEU A 228 4.20 27.31 -11.47
C LEU A 228 4.30 26.20 -12.55
N GLN A 229 4.89 25.04 -12.22
CA GLN A 229 5.08 23.91 -13.13
C GLN A 229 4.46 22.59 -12.63
N ALA A 230 3.72 22.59 -11.51
CA ALA A 230 3.12 21.37 -11.01
C ALA A 230 1.83 21.02 -11.76
N ASN A 231 1.64 19.73 -12.06
CA ASN A 231 0.40 19.24 -12.69
C ASN A 231 -0.78 19.19 -11.71
N CYS A 232 -0.51 19.14 -10.40
CA CYS A 232 -1.54 19.21 -9.38
C CYS A 232 -1.98 20.66 -9.21
N THR A 233 -3.17 21.03 -9.72
CA THR A 233 -3.76 22.35 -9.44
C THR A 233 -4.53 22.33 -8.11
N LEU A 234 -4.78 23.50 -7.52
CA LEU A 234 -5.63 23.60 -6.32
C LEU A 234 -7.03 22.98 -6.56
N GLY A 235 -7.63 23.23 -7.72
CA GLY A 235 -8.92 22.66 -8.08
C GLY A 235 -8.89 21.13 -8.15
N MET A 236 -7.84 20.55 -8.71
CA MET A 236 -7.68 19.09 -8.78
C MET A 236 -7.43 18.47 -7.39
N LEU A 237 -6.60 19.11 -6.56
CA LEU A 237 -6.38 18.65 -5.19
C LEU A 237 -7.68 18.64 -4.39
N THR A 238 -8.43 19.75 -4.43
CA THR A 238 -9.72 19.87 -3.75
C THR A 238 -10.71 18.82 -4.26
N LYS A 239 -10.80 18.61 -5.59
CA LYS A 239 -11.64 17.55 -6.18
C LYS A 239 -11.30 16.17 -5.61
N GLN A 240 -10.01 15.82 -5.52
CA GLN A 240 -9.57 14.52 -5.01
C GLN A 240 -9.87 14.36 -3.52
N ILE A 241 -9.66 15.41 -2.71
CA ILE A 241 -10.00 15.40 -1.28
C ILE A 241 -11.50 15.24 -1.07
N GLU A 242 -12.33 16.03 -1.77
CA GLU A 242 -13.80 15.93 -1.70
C GLU A 242 -14.32 14.57 -2.15
N ASN A 243 -13.64 13.93 -3.11
CA ASN A 243 -13.95 12.57 -3.52
C ASN A 243 -13.65 11.55 -2.41
N VAL A 244 -12.50 11.65 -1.74
CA VAL A 244 -12.15 10.75 -0.63
C VAL A 244 -13.06 10.95 0.57
N VAL A 245 -13.42 12.19 0.91
CA VAL A 245 -14.34 12.50 2.01
C VAL A 245 -15.69 11.76 1.90
N LYS A 246 -16.13 11.41 0.68
CA LYS A 246 -17.41 10.73 0.44
C LYS A 246 -17.41 9.24 0.82
N VAL A 247 -16.26 8.63 1.09
CA VAL A 247 -16.17 7.19 1.43
C VAL A 247 -16.69 6.89 2.84
N ASP A 248 -16.64 7.86 3.75
CA ASP A 248 -17.10 7.71 5.12
C ASP A 248 -18.17 8.80 5.45
N PRO A 249 -19.38 8.42 5.91
CA PRO A 249 -20.44 9.38 6.21
C PRO A 249 -20.10 10.39 7.31
N ARG A 250 -19.25 10.04 8.29
CA ARG A 250 -18.80 10.95 9.35
C ARG A 250 -17.83 11.97 8.79
N PHE A 251 -16.92 11.56 7.90
CA PHE A 251 -16.04 12.48 7.18
C PHE A 251 -16.87 13.47 6.36
N LEU A 252 -17.83 12.98 5.59
CA LEU A 252 -18.72 13.84 4.79
C LEU A 252 -19.50 14.83 5.64
N SER A 253 -20.05 14.39 6.78
CA SER A 253 -20.75 15.26 7.72
C SER A 253 -19.84 16.36 8.26
N LEU A 254 -18.64 16.00 8.74
CA LEU A 254 -17.69 16.96 9.31
C LEU A 254 -17.04 17.87 8.27
N TRP A 255 -16.94 17.44 7.02
CA TRP A 255 -16.37 18.24 5.94
C TRP A 255 -17.16 19.53 5.66
N SER A 256 -18.49 19.48 5.82
CA SER A 256 -19.35 20.67 5.72
C SER A 256 -19.01 21.71 6.78
N GLU A 257 -18.56 21.25 7.95
CA GLU A 257 -18.21 22.07 9.11
C GLU A 257 -16.69 22.28 9.25
N ARG A 258 -15.89 21.90 8.26
CA ARG A 258 -14.41 21.95 8.34
C ARG A 258 -13.85 23.32 8.71
N HIS A 259 -14.54 24.39 8.33
CA HIS A 259 -14.12 25.76 8.68
C HIS A 259 -14.08 26.03 10.19
N LEU A 260 -14.79 25.24 10.99
CA LEU A 260 -14.77 25.28 12.45
C LEU A 260 -13.58 24.56 13.06
N LEU A 261 -12.87 23.74 12.28
CA LEU A 261 -11.70 23.00 12.75
C LEU A 261 -10.42 23.82 12.54
N PRO A 262 -9.48 23.80 13.50
CA PRO A 262 -8.20 24.45 13.34
C PRO A 262 -7.41 23.74 12.24
N SER A 263 -6.88 24.53 11.32
CA SER A 263 -6.09 24.01 10.18
C SER A 263 -4.71 24.68 10.08
N GLY A 264 -4.42 25.62 10.99
CA GLY A 264 -3.15 26.37 11.05
C GLY A 264 -2.06 25.66 11.85
N SER A 265 -2.43 24.62 12.60
CA SER A 265 -1.52 23.73 13.33
C SER A 265 -2.20 22.39 13.51
N LEU A 266 -1.47 21.31 13.22
CA LEU A 266 -1.86 19.94 13.54
C LEU A 266 -1.33 19.52 14.93
N ALA A 267 -0.62 20.41 15.62
CA ALA A 267 -0.07 20.12 16.93
C ALA A 267 -1.18 20.05 17.97
N LEU A 268 -1.23 18.94 18.69
CA LEU A 268 -2.02 18.79 19.89
C LEU A 268 -1.19 19.30 21.07
N ALA A 269 -1.60 20.41 21.68
CA ALA A 269 -0.94 20.94 22.86
C ALA A 269 -1.16 20.00 24.06
N ASN A 270 -0.17 19.87 24.94
CA ASN A 270 -0.23 19.07 26.16
C ASN A 270 -0.61 17.59 25.92
N GLN A 271 0.09 16.91 24.99
CA GLN A 271 -0.20 15.51 24.65
C GLN A 271 -0.19 14.56 25.86
N GLU A 272 0.63 14.86 26.87
CA GLU A 272 0.72 14.14 28.14
C GLU A 272 -0.60 14.14 28.95
N GLU A 273 -1.49 15.09 28.70
CA GLU A 273 -2.81 15.19 29.37
C GLU A 273 -3.89 14.37 28.66
N TYR A 274 -3.61 13.80 27.49
CA TYR A 274 -4.55 12.96 26.78
C TYR A 274 -4.51 11.53 27.32
N SER A 275 -5.66 10.85 27.30
CA SER A 275 -5.75 9.44 27.68
C SER A 275 -6.63 8.67 26.73
N VAL A 276 -6.29 7.39 26.56
CA VAL A 276 -7.00 6.43 25.71
C VAL A 276 -7.44 5.27 26.58
N GLN A 277 -8.72 4.93 26.52
CA GLN A 277 -9.28 3.74 27.15
C GLN A 277 -9.96 2.86 26.10
N TRP A 278 -9.95 1.55 26.34
CA TRP A 278 -10.51 0.54 25.44
C TRP A 278 -11.58 -0.31 26.14
N PRO A 279 -12.83 0.18 26.26
CA PRO A 279 -13.88 -0.52 27.00
C PRO A 279 -14.22 -1.89 26.38
N GLU A 280 -14.30 -2.94 27.20
CA GLU A 280 -14.57 -4.30 26.73
C GLU A 280 -15.94 -4.45 26.07
N SER A 281 -16.94 -3.69 26.54
CA SER A 281 -18.30 -3.69 25.99
C SER A 281 -18.35 -3.27 24.52
N GLN A 282 -17.49 -2.34 24.10
CA GLN A 282 -17.44 -1.87 22.72
C GLN A 282 -16.74 -2.86 21.79
N ARG A 283 -15.73 -3.59 22.29
CA ARG A 283 -15.03 -4.62 21.49
C ARG A 283 -15.97 -5.73 21.03
N LYS A 284 -16.94 -6.11 21.87
CA LYS A 284 -17.97 -7.12 21.52
C LYS A 284 -18.90 -6.64 20.40
N LYS A 285 -19.19 -5.33 20.35
CA LYS A 285 -20.00 -4.70 19.30
C LYS A 285 -19.29 -4.67 17.95
N TRP A 286 -17.96 -4.51 17.95
CA TRP A 286 -17.16 -4.47 16.73
C TRP A 286 -17.08 -5.82 16.01
N ALA A 287 -16.92 -6.91 16.77
CA ALA A 287 -16.70 -8.26 16.22
C ALA A 287 -17.83 -8.80 15.31
N SER A 288 -19.00 -8.17 15.31
CA SER A 288 -20.15 -8.55 14.47
C SER A 288 -20.23 -7.81 13.13
N ILE A 289 -19.38 -6.83 12.87
CA ILE A 289 -19.45 -6.02 11.65
C ILE A 289 -18.71 -6.72 10.51
N LYS A 290 -19.41 -6.99 9.40
CA LYS A 290 -18.81 -7.51 8.17
C LYS A 290 -18.24 -6.35 7.36
N HIS A 291 -17.07 -6.57 6.77
CA HIS A 291 -16.41 -5.60 5.91
C HIS A 291 -15.97 -6.26 4.62
N ASP A 292 -16.13 -5.51 3.53
CA ASP A 292 -15.43 -5.76 2.28
C ASP A 292 -14.48 -4.58 2.09
N PHE A 293 -13.21 -4.79 2.41
CA PHE A 293 -12.20 -3.73 2.35
C PHE A 293 -12.02 -3.16 0.95
N MET A 294 -12.34 -3.92 -0.10
CA MET A 294 -12.27 -3.37 -1.44
C MET A 294 -13.42 -2.39 -1.63
N ASP A 295 -14.67 -2.82 -1.40
CA ASP A 295 -15.86 -1.99 -1.61
C ASP A 295 -15.89 -0.76 -0.69
N ASP A 296 -15.50 -0.92 0.58
CA ASP A 296 -15.42 0.16 1.58
C ASP A 296 -14.40 1.24 1.16
N GLY A 297 -13.37 0.84 0.41
CA GLY A 297 -12.30 1.72 -0.03
C GLY A 297 -12.55 2.42 -1.38
N ILE A 298 -13.54 2.00 -2.18
CA ILE A 298 -13.78 2.57 -3.51
C ILE A 298 -14.44 3.95 -3.41
N THR A 299 -13.81 4.97 -4.00
CA THR A 299 -14.40 6.31 -4.09
C THR A 299 -15.25 6.47 -5.36
N PRO A 300 -16.11 7.51 -5.46
CA PRO A 300 -16.80 7.82 -6.71
C PRO A 300 -15.90 7.97 -7.94
N LEU A 301 -14.73 8.63 -7.80
CA LEU A 301 -13.77 8.76 -8.91
C LEU A 301 -13.06 7.45 -9.27
N ASP A 302 -12.88 6.52 -8.32
CA ASP A 302 -12.35 5.19 -8.61
C ASP A 302 -13.37 4.39 -9.45
N ARG A 303 -14.68 4.46 -9.12
CA ARG A 303 -15.75 3.86 -9.94
C ARG A 303 -15.75 4.41 -11.35
N LEU A 304 -15.67 5.73 -11.51
CA LEU A 304 -15.63 6.38 -12.81
C LEU A 304 -14.44 5.89 -13.65
N CYS A 305 -13.27 5.72 -13.04
CA CYS A 305 -12.12 5.15 -13.73
C CYS A 305 -12.35 3.69 -14.14
N PHE A 306 -12.90 2.87 -13.26
CA PHE A 306 -13.16 1.45 -13.54
C PHE A 306 -14.17 1.27 -14.67
N GLU A 307 -15.25 2.04 -14.66
CA GLU A 307 -16.26 2.08 -15.73
C GLU A 307 -15.61 2.48 -17.06
N ALA A 308 -14.82 3.57 -17.08
CA ALA A 308 -14.15 4.03 -18.29
C ALA A 308 -13.14 3.01 -18.85
N GLN A 309 -12.45 2.26 -17.99
CA GLN A 309 -11.55 1.17 -18.42
C GLN A 309 -12.30 -0.03 -18.97
N GLN A 310 -13.44 -0.38 -18.36
CA GLN A 310 -14.30 -1.45 -18.86
C GLN A 310 -14.86 -1.12 -20.24
N ASP A 311 -15.33 0.11 -20.45
CA ASP A 311 -15.80 0.60 -21.75
C ASP A 311 -14.69 0.55 -22.81
N ARG A 312 -13.47 0.95 -22.43
CA ARG A 312 -12.30 0.85 -23.31
C ARG A 312 -12.01 -0.59 -23.71
N GLN A 313 -11.98 -1.53 -22.76
CA GLN A 313 -11.76 -2.94 -23.04
C GLN A 313 -12.84 -3.52 -23.94
N HIS A 314 -14.11 -3.12 -23.71
CA HIS A 314 -15.22 -3.53 -24.56
C HIS A 314 -15.07 -2.99 -25.99
N LEU A 315 -14.71 -1.71 -26.17
CA LEU A 315 -14.48 -1.12 -27.48
C LEU A 315 -13.31 -1.78 -28.23
N GLU A 316 -12.20 -2.01 -27.54
CA GLU A 316 -11.02 -2.66 -28.11
C GLU A 316 -11.33 -4.09 -28.58
N SER A 317 -12.06 -4.86 -27.77
CA SER A 317 -12.42 -6.25 -28.07
C SER A 317 -13.53 -6.39 -29.13
N SER A 318 -14.54 -5.52 -29.11
CA SER A 318 -15.71 -5.62 -30.00
C SER A 318 -15.54 -4.94 -31.36
N VAL A 319 -14.72 -3.89 -31.45
CA VAL A 319 -14.56 -3.09 -32.67
C VAL A 319 -13.14 -3.13 -33.21
N VAL A 320 -12.15 -2.76 -32.38
CA VAL A 320 -10.78 -2.52 -32.86
C VAL A 320 -10.09 -3.81 -33.29
N ILE A 321 -10.09 -4.84 -32.43
CA ILE A 321 -9.46 -6.13 -32.74
C ILE A 321 -10.10 -6.79 -33.97
N PRO A 322 -11.44 -6.85 -34.10
CA PRO A 322 -12.08 -7.36 -35.32
C PRO A 322 -11.69 -6.58 -36.58
N GLN A 323 -11.64 -5.25 -36.53
CA GLN A 323 -11.25 -4.42 -37.68
C GLN A 323 -9.77 -4.58 -38.06
N LEU A 324 -8.87 -4.74 -37.08
CA LEU A 324 -7.47 -5.04 -37.34
C LEU A 324 -7.30 -6.42 -37.99
N LYS A 325 -8.11 -7.42 -37.59
CA LYS A 325 -8.12 -8.74 -38.22
C LYS A 325 -8.58 -8.67 -39.68
N THR A 326 -9.67 -7.96 -39.99
CA THR A 326 -10.15 -7.83 -41.37
C THR A 326 -9.18 -7.05 -42.26
N SER A 327 -8.61 -5.94 -41.77
CA SER A 327 -7.61 -5.17 -42.53
C SER A 327 -6.31 -5.95 -42.74
N SER A 328 -5.83 -6.73 -41.76
CA SER A 328 -4.66 -7.61 -41.94
C SER A 328 -4.90 -8.74 -42.97
N SER A 329 -6.11 -9.30 -43.03
CA SER A 329 -6.48 -10.31 -44.04
C SER A 329 -6.60 -9.74 -45.46
N THR A 330 -6.87 -8.43 -45.58
CA THR A 330 -7.00 -7.76 -46.89
C THR A 330 -5.63 -7.44 -47.50
N ILE A 331 -4.60 -7.23 -46.66
CA ILE A 331 -3.22 -6.97 -47.09
C ILE A 331 -2.51 -8.25 -47.58
N GLN A 332 -2.93 -9.44 -47.13
CA GLN A 332 -2.34 -10.71 -47.55
C GLN A 332 -2.74 -11.18 -48.96
N HIS A 333 -3.70 -10.53 -49.62
CA HIS A 333 -4.06 -10.81 -51.01
C HIS A 333 -3.73 -9.63 -51.93
N PRO A 334 -2.50 -9.55 -52.48
CA PRO A 334 -2.20 -8.55 -53.48
C PRO A 334 -3.05 -8.82 -54.75
N PRO A 335 -3.54 -7.77 -55.44
CA PRO A 335 -4.34 -7.94 -56.64
C PRO A 335 -3.52 -8.69 -57.71
N LYS A 336 -4.10 -9.76 -58.26
CA LYS A 336 -3.52 -10.53 -59.37
C LYS A 336 -3.16 -9.55 -60.50
N ARG A 337 -1.86 -9.39 -60.76
CA ARG A 337 -1.37 -8.69 -61.95
C ARG A 337 -1.95 -9.37 -63.19
N ILE A 338 -2.85 -8.68 -63.88
CA ILE A 338 -3.27 -9.01 -65.24
C ILE A 338 -2.04 -8.70 -66.11
N ARG A 339 -1.46 -9.73 -66.74
CA ARG A 339 -0.38 -9.56 -67.72
C ARG A 339 -0.99 -9.16 -69.07
N PRO A 340 -0.33 -8.27 -69.83
CA PRO A 340 -0.76 -7.86 -71.17
C PRO A 340 -0.64 -8.99 -72.20
#